data_AF-A0A5D4UP89-F1
#
_entry.id   AF-A0A5D4UP89-F1
#
_cell.length_a   1.000
_cell.length_b   1.000
_cell.length_c   1.000
_cell.angle_alpha   90.00
_cell.angle_beta   90.00
_cell.angle_gamma   90.00
#
_symmetry.space_group_name_H-M   'P 1'
#
loop_
_entity.id
_entity.type
_entity.pdbx_description
1 polymer ?
#
loop_
_entity_poly.entity_id
_entity_poly.type
_entity_poly.pdbx_seq_one_letter_code
_entity_poly.pdbx_strand_id
1 'polypeptide(L)' 'MLSYYVLNLFLYFPEDKSEYIPASITMAIFLIAALLTFRLIIKVSKREELKTKKMEEEAGKHNRESE' A
#
# COMPACT_ATOMS: atom_id res chain seq x y z
N MET A 1 11.61 -30.48 -16.13
CA MET A 1 11.73 -31.41 -14.99
C MET A 1 11.89 -30.67 -13.65
N LEU A 2 12.90 -29.81 -13.46
CA LEU A 2 13.09 -29.07 -12.21
C LEU A 2 11.91 -28.15 -11.85
N SER A 3 11.38 -27.40 -12.84
CA SER A 3 10.26 -26.48 -12.66
C SER A 3 8.95 -27.14 -12.18
N TYR A 4 8.66 -28.36 -12.68
CA TYR A 4 7.45 -29.10 -12.29
C TYR A 4 7.54 -29.62 -10.84
N TYR A 5 8.72 -30.05 -10.41
CA TYR A 5 8.98 -30.45 -9.02
C TYR A 5 8.84 -29.27 -8.05
N VAL A 6 9.35 -28.10 -8.41
CA VAL A 6 9.22 -26.87 -7.61
C VAL A 6 7.76 -26.45 -7.48
N LEU A 7 6.96 -26.56 -8.54
CA LEU A 7 5.51 -26.30 -8.46
C LEU A 7 4.79 -27.34 -7.59
N ASN A 8 5.16 -28.62 -7.66
CA ASN A 8 4.53 -29.70 -6.88
C ASN A 8 4.81 -29.57 -5.37
N LEU A 9 5.98 -29.04 -4.98
CA LEU A 9 6.33 -28.74 -3.59
C LEU A 9 5.41 -27.70 -2.92
N PHE A 10 4.80 -26.79 -3.68
CA PHE A 10 3.92 -25.72 -3.16
C PHE A 10 2.44 -25.94 -3.45
N LEU A 11 2.08 -26.92 -4.29
CA LEU A 11 0.71 -27.26 -4.64
C LEU A 11 0.14 -28.43 -3.82
N TYR A 12 0.63 -28.63 -2.59
CA TYR A 12 -0.05 -29.52 -1.63
C TYR A 12 -1.27 -28.80 -1.07
N PHE A 13 -2.45 -29.27 -1.45
CA PHE A 13 -3.71 -28.78 -0.89
C PHE A 13 -4.12 -29.72 0.24
N PRO A 14 -4.16 -29.26 1.50
CA PRO A 14 -4.67 -30.08 2.58
C PRO A 14 -6.11 -30.53 2.31
N GLU A 15 -6.35 -31.81 2.56
CA GLU A 15 -7.68 -32.42 2.44
C GLU A 15 -8.63 -31.81 3.48
N ASP A 16 -8.14 -31.57 4.69
CA ASP A 16 -8.86 -30.85 5.73
C ASP A 16 -8.76 -29.33 5.53
N LYS A 17 -9.91 -28.66 5.37
CA LYS A 17 -9.98 -27.21 5.15
C LYS A 17 -9.53 -26.41 6.37
N SER A 18 -9.54 -26.99 7.56
CA SER A 18 -9.08 -26.33 8.78
C SER A 18 -7.58 -25.99 8.75
N GLU A 19 -6.78 -26.71 7.98
CA GLU A 19 -5.35 -26.43 7.84
C GLU A 19 -5.05 -25.12 7.08
N TYR A 20 -6.03 -24.54 6.36
CA TYR A 20 -5.88 -23.22 5.72
C TYR A 20 -6.12 -22.04 6.67
N ILE A 21 -6.68 -22.26 7.86
CA ILE A 21 -7.02 -21.19 8.82
C ILE A 21 -5.80 -20.29 9.13
N PRO A 22 -4.60 -20.83 9.41
CA PRO A 22 -3.41 -20.01 9.64
C PRO A 22 -3.03 -19.13 8.44
N ALA A 23 -3.19 -19.65 7.22
CA ALA A 23 -2.91 -18.90 5.99
C ALA A 23 -3.92 -17.75 5.80
N SER A 24 -5.21 -18.01 6.05
CA SER A 24 -6.25 -16.97 5.98
C SER A 24 -6.05 -15.87 7.02
N ILE A 25 -5.65 -16.22 8.25
CA ILE A 25 -5.34 -15.23 9.30
C ILE A 25 -4.15 -14.36 8.87
N THR A 26 -3.07 -14.99 8.39
CA THR A 26 -1.89 -14.29 7.92
C THR A 26 -2.24 -13.32 6.78
N MET A 27 -2.99 -13.80 5.79
CA MET A 27 -3.47 -12.98 4.68
C MET A 27 -4.30 -11.80 5.17
N ALA A 28 -5.22 -12.01 6.12
CA ALA A 28 -6.06 -10.96 6.67
C ALA A 28 -5.23 -9.88 7.39
N ILE A 29 -4.24 -10.28 8.20
CA ILE A 29 -3.34 -9.34 8.90
C ILE A 29 -2.58 -8.48 7.89
N PHE A 30 -1.96 -9.09 6.87
CA PHE A 30 -1.23 -8.35 5.85
C PHE A 30 -2.13 -7.43 5.02
N LEU A 31 -3.35 -7.89 4.69
CA LEU A 31 -4.32 -7.09 3.96
C LEU A 31 -4.73 -5.85 4.77
N ILE A 32 -5.04 -6.02 6.05
CA ILE A 32 -5.38 -4.91 6.95
C ILE A 32 -4.19 -3.95 7.06
N ALA A 33 -2.98 -4.46 7.27
CA ALA A 33 -1.77 -3.64 7.35
C ALA A 33 -1.53 -2.84 6.06
N ALA A 34 -1.73 -3.46 4.89
CA ALA A 34 -1.59 -2.80 3.59
C ALA A 34 -2.62 -1.67 3.43
N LEU A 35 -3.88 -1.92 3.77
CA LEU A 35 -4.94 -0.90 3.71
C LEU A 35 -4.65 0.29 4.65
N LEU A 36 -4.20 0.01 5.87
CA LEU A 36 -3.82 1.05 6.83
C LEU A 36 -2.63 1.86 6.34
N THR A 37 -1.59 1.19 5.82
CA THR A 37 -0.40 1.84 5.27
C THR A 37 -0.76 2.74 4.09
N PHE A 38 -1.58 2.25 3.17
CA PHE A 38 -2.04 3.02 2.02
C PHE A 38 -2.84 4.26 2.44
N ARG A 39 -3.73 4.12 3.44
CA ARG A 39 -4.46 5.24 4.04
C ARG A 39 -3.53 6.28 4.67
N LEU A 40 -2.48 5.85 5.36
CA LEU A 40 -1.47 6.74 5.96
C LEU A 40 -0.71 7.52 4.88
N ILE A 41 -0.25 6.83 3.83
CA ILE A 41 0.47 7.47 2.70
C ILE A 41 -0.39 8.55 2.04
N ILE A 42 -1.66 8.25 1.73
CA ILE A 42 -2.57 9.25 1.14
C ILE A 42 -2.75 10.45 2.07
N LYS A 43 -2.92 10.21 3.37
CA LYS A 43 -3.11 11.29 4.35
C LYS A 43 -1.88 12.20 4.41
N VAL A 44 -0.68 11.65 4.37
CA VAL A 44 0.57 12.43 4.36
C VAL A 44 0.71 13.19 3.04
N SER A 45 0.49 12.52 1.91
CA SER A 45 0.56 13.14 0.58
C SER A 45 -0.36 14.36 0.44
N LYS A 46 -1.61 14.26 0.92
CA LYS A 46 -2.56 15.40 0.92
C LYS A 46 -2.09 16.58 1.78
N ARG A 47 -1.39 16.32 2.88
CA ARG A 47 -0.85 17.38 3.75
C ARG A 47 0.28 18.12 3.06
N GLU A 48 1.16 17.39 2.37
CA GLU A 48 2.26 17.98 1.62
C GLU A 48 1.73 18.76 0.41
N GLU A 49 0.76 18.22 -0.33
CA GLU A 49 0.11 18.92 -1.46
C GLU A 49 -0.47 20.28 -1.03
N LEU A 50 -1.16 20.33 0.10
CA LEU A 50 -1.73 21.58 0.63
C LEU A 50 -0.66 22.61 1.03
N LYS A 51 0.49 22.16 1.54
CA LYS A 51 1.61 23.07 1.85
C LYS A 51 2.20 23.64 0.57
N THR A 52 2.48 22.81 -0.42
CA THR A 52 3.03 23.24 -1.72
C THR A 52 2.13 24.24 -2.41
N LYS A 53 0.81 23.99 -2.46
CA LYS A 53 -0.15 24.93 -3.07
C LYS A 53 -0.14 26.31 -2.40
N LYS A 54 0.00 26.38 -1.08
CA LYS A 54 0.10 27.66 -0.37
C LYS A 54 1.37 28.42 -0.72
N MET A 55 2.50 27.71 -0.79
CA MET A 55 3.78 28.30 -1.18
C MET A 55 3.76 28.82 -2.63
N GLU A 56 3.15 28.08 -3.56
CA GLU A 56 2.95 28.52 -4.94
C GLU A 56 2.05 29.77 -5.02
N GLU A 57 0.98 29.82 -4.23
CA GLU A 57 0.07 30.97 -4.19
C GLU A 57 0.76 32.22 -3.62
N GLU A 58 1.57 32.08 -2.56
CA GLU A 58 2.37 33.15 -1.97
C GLU A 58 3.44 33.66 -2.96
N ALA A 59 4.18 32.76 -3.61
CA ALA A 59 5.18 33.12 -4.62
C ALA A 59 4.56 33.83 -5.83
N GLY A 60 3.40 33.37 -6.31
CA GLY A 60 2.67 34.00 -7.41
C GLY A 60 2.04 35.35 -7.04
N LYS A 61 1.71 35.60 -5.77
CA LYS A 61 1.30 36.93 -5.28
C LYS A 61 2.49 37.89 -5.28
N HIS A 62 3.64 37.48 -4.73
CA HIS A 62 4.84 38.31 -4.70
C HIS A 62 5.33 38.70 -6.10
N ASN A 63 5.26 37.80 -7.08
CA ASN A 63 5.66 38.11 -8.47
C ASN A 63 4.74 39.15 -9.14
N ARG A 64 3.45 39.20 -8.79
CA ARG A 64 2.48 40.15 -9.35
C ARG A 64 2.53 41.53 -8.68
N GLU A 65 3.05 41.62 -7.46
CA GLU A 65 3.28 42.90 -6.76
C GLU A 65 4.62 43.56 -7.15
N SER A 66 5.53 42.80 -7.77
CA SER A 66 6.82 43.29 -8.26
C SER A 66 6.83 43.71 -9.73
N GLU A 67 5.71 43.60 -10.44
CA GLU A 67 5.46 44.13 -11.79
C GLU A 67 4.62 45.41 -11.72
#